data_AF-A0AAD5BSB1-F1
#
_entry.id   AF-A0AAD5BSB1-F1
#
_cell.length_a   1.000
_cell.length_b   1.000
_cell.length_c   1.000
_cell.angle_alpha   90.00
_cell.angle_beta   90.00
_cell.angle_gamma   90.00
#
_symmetry.space_group_name_H-M   'P 1'
#
loop_
_entity.id
_entity.type
_entity.pdbx_description
1 polymer ?
#
loop_
_entity_poly.entity_id
_entity_poly.type
_entity_poly.pdbx_seq_one_letter_code
_entity_poly.pdbx_strand_id
1 'polypeptide(L)'
;MASSIDIAAFREAQRAQGPATILAIGTATPSNCDLAENNKGARVLVVCSEITAVTFRGPSDTHLDSMVGQALFGDGAAAVIVGSDPDLTTERPLFQMVSAAQTILPDSEGAIDGHLREVGLTFHLLKDVPGLISKNIEKALNQAFSPLGISDWNSIFWIAHPGGPAILDQVELKLGLKEEKMRATRHVLSEYGNMSSACVLFILDEMRKKSTEDGAATTGEGLDWGVLFGFGPGLTVETVVLHSLPTSMPIATEI
;
A
#
# COMPACT_ATOMS: atom_id res chain seq x y z
N MET A 1 1.61 -34.32 4.09
CA MET A 1 2.94 -33.67 4.12
C MET A 1 2.81 -32.37 3.36
N ALA A 2 2.80 -31.23 4.05
CA ALA A 2 2.77 -29.93 3.40
C ALA A 2 4.12 -29.68 2.74
N SER A 3 4.14 -29.38 1.44
CA SER A 3 5.36 -28.98 0.73
C SER A 3 5.80 -27.62 1.27
N SER A 4 6.98 -27.55 1.89
CA SER A 4 7.62 -26.30 2.25
C SER A 4 7.89 -25.51 0.97
N ILE A 5 7.15 -24.42 0.77
CA ILE A 5 7.39 -23.49 -0.33
C ILE A 5 8.72 -22.79 -0.05
N ASP A 6 9.66 -22.87 -1.00
CA ASP A 6 10.91 -22.13 -0.93
C ASP A 6 10.63 -20.66 -1.22
N ILE A 7 10.52 -19.88 -0.15
CA ILE A 7 10.23 -18.45 -0.15
C ILE A 7 11.26 -17.69 -1.02
N ALA A 8 12.51 -18.15 -1.11
CA ALA A 8 13.56 -17.47 -1.87
C ALA A 8 13.32 -17.55 -3.39
N ALA A 9 12.96 -18.73 -3.90
CA ALA A 9 12.68 -18.93 -5.33
C ALA A 9 11.43 -18.17 -5.80
N PHE A 10 10.43 -18.02 -4.92
CA PHE A 10 9.23 -17.23 -5.19
C PHE A 10 9.56 -15.73 -5.35
N ARG A 11 10.47 -15.20 -4.53
CA ARG A 11 10.84 -13.78 -4.50
C ARG A 11 11.62 -13.33 -5.74
N GLU A 12 12.49 -14.17 -6.28
CA GLU A 12 13.27 -13.82 -7.47
C GLU A 12 12.40 -13.62 -8.72
N ALA A 13 11.29 -14.35 -8.81
CA ALA A 13 10.33 -14.25 -9.91
C ALA A 13 9.47 -12.97 -9.90
N GLN A 14 9.43 -12.22 -8.78
CA GLN A 14 8.58 -11.05 -8.61
C GLN A 14 9.30 -9.69 -8.76
N ARG A 15 10.61 -9.70 -9.08
CA ARG A 15 11.40 -8.47 -9.29
C ARG A 15 10.88 -7.64 -10.48
N ALA A 16 10.51 -6.39 -10.22
CA ALA A 16 10.18 -5.42 -11.27
C ALA A 16 11.43 -4.66 -11.75
N GLN A 17 11.48 -4.34 -13.05
CA GLN A 17 12.46 -3.44 -13.66
C GLN A 17 11.71 -2.28 -14.33
N GLY A 18 11.88 -1.03 -13.89
CA GLY A 18 11.34 0.14 -14.60
C GLY A 18 11.27 1.44 -13.80
N PRO A 19 11.11 2.60 -14.48
CA PRO A 19 11.12 3.95 -13.88
C PRO A 19 9.80 4.38 -13.19
N ALA A 20 8.80 3.51 -13.09
CA ALA A 20 7.47 3.82 -12.52
C ALA A 20 7.45 3.96 -10.98
N THR A 21 8.62 3.99 -10.35
CA THR A 21 8.86 3.88 -8.90
C THR A 21 8.42 5.09 -8.05
N ILE A 22 7.94 6.19 -8.64
CA ILE A 22 7.99 7.50 -7.95
C ILE A 22 6.66 8.04 -7.41
N LEU A 23 5.48 7.45 -7.62
CA LEU A 23 4.25 8.15 -7.17
C LEU A 23 3.13 7.33 -6.51
N ALA A 24 3.40 6.14 -5.99
CA ALA A 24 2.44 5.52 -5.07
C ALA A 24 3.12 4.74 -3.95
N ILE A 25 4.14 3.93 -4.24
CA ILE A 25 4.86 3.15 -3.23
C ILE A 25 6.35 3.01 -3.65
N GLY A 26 7.08 4.12 -3.70
CA GLY A 26 8.55 4.05 -3.71
C GLY A 26 9.12 3.39 -2.43
N THR A 27 8.31 3.21 -1.39
CA THR A 27 8.73 2.80 -0.04
C THR A 27 8.78 1.30 0.20
N ALA A 28 7.97 0.52 -0.50
CA ALA A 28 8.02 -0.94 -0.51
C ALA A 28 8.56 -1.49 -1.85
N THR A 29 9.41 -0.72 -2.52
CA THR A 29 10.20 -1.27 -3.62
C THR A 29 11.00 -2.48 -3.14
N PRO A 30 11.19 -3.51 -3.99
CA PRO A 30 12.00 -4.69 -3.68
C PRO A 30 13.36 -4.31 -3.08
N SER A 31 13.95 -3.18 -3.50
CA SER A 31 15.24 -2.71 -3.00
C SER A 31 15.28 -2.46 -1.49
N ASN A 32 14.22 -1.96 -0.84
CA ASN A 32 14.30 -1.64 0.60
C ASN A 32 14.12 -2.89 1.47
N CYS A 33 13.23 -3.79 1.08
CA CYS A 33 13.14 -5.13 1.67
C CYS A 33 14.45 -5.89 1.47
N ASP A 34 15.00 -5.86 0.25
CA ASP A 34 16.29 -6.46 -0.08
C ASP A 34 17.42 -5.82 0.75
N LEU A 35 17.40 -4.51 0.99
CA LEU A 35 18.40 -3.84 1.82
C LEU A 35 18.36 -4.35 3.28
N ALA A 36 17.18 -4.53 3.86
CA ALA A 36 17.05 -5.05 5.23
C ALA A 36 17.34 -6.56 5.32
N GLU A 37 16.80 -7.37 4.39
CA GLU A 37 16.95 -8.82 4.40
C GLU A 37 18.35 -9.28 3.97
N ASN A 38 18.96 -8.62 2.99
CA ASN A 38 20.24 -9.03 2.41
C ASN A 38 21.46 -8.42 3.14
N ASN A 39 21.24 -7.55 4.14
CA ASN A 39 22.30 -6.98 4.96
C ASN A 39 22.03 -7.26 6.44
N LYS A 40 22.70 -8.28 6.99
CA LYS A 40 22.52 -8.69 8.39
C LYS A 40 22.69 -7.51 9.35
N GLY A 41 21.69 -7.30 10.21
CA GLY A 41 21.67 -6.23 11.21
C GLY A 41 21.28 -4.85 10.67
N ALA A 42 20.95 -4.72 9.39
CA ALA A 42 20.47 -3.46 8.84
C ALA A 42 19.12 -3.06 9.46
N ARG A 43 18.97 -1.75 9.69
CA ARG A 43 17.72 -1.08 10.04
C ARG A 43 17.55 0.09 9.08
N VAL A 44 16.49 0.05 8.29
CA VAL A 44 16.24 0.97 7.19
C VAL A 44 15.14 1.94 7.62
N LEU A 45 15.46 3.23 7.65
CA LEU A 45 14.47 4.29 7.80
C LEU A 45 13.89 4.61 6.42
N VAL A 46 12.60 4.36 6.27
CA VAL A 46 11.84 4.67 5.05
C VAL A 46 10.91 5.85 5.34
N VAL A 47 10.94 6.88 4.48
CA VAL A 47 10.19 8.12 4.68
C VAL A 47 9.43 8.49 3.41
N CYS A 48 8.11 8.71 3.55
CA CYS A 48 7.29 9.44 2.59
C CYS A 48 7.05 10.84 3.12
N SER A 49 7.22 11.88 2.31
CA SER A 49 6.87 13.26 2.68
C SER A 49 6.37 13.99 1.46
N GLU A 50 5.12 14.46 1.54
CA GLU A 50 4.38 15.01 0.42
C GLU A 50 3.85 16.39 0.80
N ILE A 51 4.07 17.36 -0.09
CA ILE A 51 3.64 18.75 0.08
C ILE A 51 3.00 19.22 -1.23
N THR A 52 1.78 19.73 -1.14
CA THR A 52 0.96 20.18 -2.28
C THR A 52 1.44 21.49 -2.89
N ALA A 53 2.45 22.15 -2.33
CA ALA A 53 3.00 23.40 -2.87
C ALA A 53 3.42 23.29 -4.35
N VAL A 54 3.88 22.11 -4.80
CA VAL A 54 4.27 21.89 -6.21
C VAL A 54 3.08 21.62 -7.14
N THR A 55 1.92 21.27 -6.58
CA THR A 55 0.73 20.81 -7.31
C THR A 55 -0.44 21.79 -7.23
N PHE A 56 -0.40 22.71 -6.26
CA PHE A 56 -1.43 23.71 -6.00
C PHE A 56 -1.53 24.71 -7.15
N ARG A 57 -2.76 24.96 -7.63
CA ARG A 57 -3.04 25.94 -8.68
C ARG A 57 -4.48 26.42 -8.65
N GLY A 58 -4.73 27.56 -9.31
CA GLY A 58 -6.08 28.08 -9.49
C GLY A 58 -6.97 27.16 -10.34
N PRO A 59 -8.31 27.22 -10.16
CA PRO A 59 -9.26 26.40 -10.92
C PRO A 59 -9.34 26.83 -12.39
N SER A 60 -9.73 25.91 -13.26
CA SER A 60 -9.92 26.16 -14.70
C SER A 60 -11.01 25.25 -15.26
N ASP A 61 -12.01 25.84 -15.93
CA ASP A 61 -13.13 25.11 -16.55
C ASP A 61 -12.68 24.14 -17.66
N THR A 62 -11.47 24.34 -18.19
CA THR A 62 -10.88 23.47 -19.22
C THR A 62 -10.11 22.29 -18.64
N HIS A 63 -9.85 22.25 -17.33
CA HIS A 63 -9.01 21.26 -16.65
C HIS A 63 -9.71 20.72 -15.38
N LEU A 64 -10.89 20.12 -15.56
CA LEU A 64 -11.73 19.60 -14.47
C LEU A 64 -11.06 18.47 -13.67
N ASP A 65 -10.21 17.68 -14.32
CA ASP A 65 -9.35 16.67 -13.69
C ASP A 65 -8.39 17.29 -12.67
N SER A 66 -7.81 18.46 -12.99
CA SER A 66 -6.98 19.19 -12.04
C SER A 66 -7.80 19.64 -10.83
N MET A 67 -9.07 20.01 -10.98
CA MET A 67 -9.93 20.39 -9.85
C MET A 67 -10.20 19.22 -8.90
N VAL A 68 -10.35 18.00 -9.43
CA VAL A 68 -10.44 16.78 -8.60
C VAL A 68 -9.17 16.64 -7.75
N GLY A 69 -7.99 16.80 -8.35
CA GLY A 69 -6.73 16.81 -7.62
C GLY A 69 -6.68 17.88 -6.51
N GLN A 70 -7.12 19.11 -6.80
CA GLN A 70 -7.15 20.20 -5.80
C GLN A 70 -8.10 19.92 -4.62
N ALA A 71 -9.12 19.07 -4.80
CA ALA A 71 -10.06 18.69 -3.74
C ALA A 71 -9.61 17.46 -2.94
N LEU A 72 -8.70 16.64 -3.50
CA LEU A 72 -8.26 15.40 -2.89
C LEU A 72 -6.90 15.52 -2.20
N PHE A 73 -5.94 16.21 -2.81
CA PHE A 73 -4.56 16.16 -2.34
C PHE A 73 -4.35 16.92 -1.02
N GLY A 74 -3.67 16.27 -0.09
CA GLY A 74 -3.29 16.82 1.22
C GLY A 74 -1.78 16.72 1.46
N ASP A 75 -1.30 17.49 2.42
CA ASP A 75 0.09 17.44 2.88
C ASP A 75 0.24 16.37 3.97
N GLY A 76 1.37 15.65 3.97
CA GLY A 76 1.60 14.63 5.00
C GLY A 76 2.95 13.95 4.88
N ALA A 77 3.45 13.45 6.01
CA ALA A 77 4.68 12.68 6.05
C ALA A 77 4.54 11.49 7.01
N ALA A 78 5.09 10.36 6.60
CA ALA A 78 5.14 9.13 7.40
C ALA A 78 6.52 8.50 7.31
N ALA A 79 6.92 7.85 8.40
CA ALA A 79 8.18 7.13 8.46
C ALA A 79 7.98 5.75 9.10
N VAL A 80 8.69 4.75 8.57
CA VAL A 80 8.74 3.40 9.13
C VAL A 80 10.18 2.93 9.27
N ILE A 81 10.44 2.12 10.29
CA ILE A 81 11.71 1.42 10.46
C ILE A 81 11.49 -0.02 10.01
N VAL A 82 12.25 -0.44 9.01
CA VAL A 82 12.24 -1.80 8.46
C VAL A 82 13.52 -2.51 8.86
N GLY A 83 13.40 -3.76 9.30
CA GLY A 83 14.54 -4.59 9.66
C GLY A 83 14.17 -6.07 9.62
N SER A 84 15.18 -6.90 9.43
CA SER A 84 15.09 -8.36 9.59
C SER A 84 15.76 -8.80 10.88
N ASP A 85 15.40 -10.00 11.34
CA ASP A 85 15.89 -10.59 12.59
C ASP A 85 15.72 -9.63 13.79
N PRO A 86 14.48 -9.35 14.21
CA PRO A 86 14.24 -8.42 15.31
C PRO A 86 14.79 -8.96 16.63
N ASP A 87 15.47 -8.11 17.38
CA ASP A 87 15.83 -8.40 18.77
C ASP A 87 14.60 -8.20 19.65
N LEU A 88 13.91 -9.28 19.98
CA LEU A 88 12.65 -9.24 20.73
C LEU A 88 12.79 -8.71 22.17
N THR A 89 14.01 -8.47 22.67
CA THR A 89 14.23 -7.80 23.96
C THR A 89 14.04 -6.28 23.87
N THR A 90 14.28 -5.69 22.69
CA THR A 90 14.24 -4.23 22.48
C THR A 90 13.27 -3.81 21.36
N GLU A 91 12.98 -4.69 20.42
CA GLU A 91 12.19 -4.44 19.23
C GLU A 91 10.86 -5.19 19.27
N ARG A 92 9.82 -4.55 18.71
CA ARG A 92 8.47 -5.12 18.61
C ARG A 92 8.02 -5.08 17.16
N PRO A 93 8.14 -6.19 16.41
CA PRO A 93 7.66 -6.24 15.03
C PRO A 93 6.14 -6.03 14.98
N LEU A 94 5.69 -5.22 14.02
CA LEU A 94 4.28 -4.87 13.84
C LEU A 94 3.64 -5.62 12.68
N PHE A 95 4.39 -5.76 11.58
CA PHE A 95 4.02 -6.48 10.37
C PHE A 95 5.28 -7.10 9.76
N GLN A 96 5.11 -8.16 8.97
CA GLN A 96 6.16 -8.72 8.13
C GLN A 96 5.79 -8.49 6.67
N MET A 97 6.77 -8.08 5.85
CA MET A 97 6.62 -8.03 4.40
C MET A 97 7.03 -9.38 3.83
N VAL A 98 6.06 -10.10 3.26
CA VAL A 98 6.26 -11.47 2.80
C VAL A 98 6.64 -11.50 1.32
N SER A 99 5.98 -10.68 0.52
CA SER A 99 6.28 -10.50 -0.89
C SER A 99 5.89 -9.11 -1.37
N ALA A 100 6.54 -8.67 -2.46
CA ALA A 100 6.27 -7.40 -3.12
C ALA A 100 6.30 -7.63 -4.63
N ALA A 101 5.29 -7.11 -5.32
CA ALA A 101 5.15 -7.20 -6.76
C ALA A 101 4.64 -5.88 -7.34
N GLN A 102 5.00 -5.62 -8.59
CA GLN A 102 4.53 -4.46 -9.33
C GLN A 102 4.08 -4.89 -10.72
N THR A 103 2.99 -4.29 -11.22
CA THR A 103 2.50 -4.50 -12.57
C THR A 103 2.00 -3.20 -13.18
N ILE A 104 2.18 -3.04 -14.49
CA ILE A 104 1.57 -1.95 -15.25
C ILE A 104 0.29 -2.52 -15.87
N LEU A 105 -0.84 -1.84 -15.66
CA LEU A 105 -2.12 -2.33 -16.16
C LEU A 105 -2.17 -2.23 -17.70
N PRO A 106 -2.71 -3.25 -18.38
CA PRO A 106 -2.93 -3.16 -19.83
C PRO A 106 -3.92 -2.03 -20.15
N ASP A 107 -3.77 -1.44 -21.33
CA ASP A 107 -4.66 -0.39 -21.86
C ASP A 107 -4.83 0.83 -20.92
N SER A 108 -3.76 1.20 -20.21
CA SER A 108 -3.78 2.26 -19.19
C SER A 108 -2.88 3.46 -19.51
N GLU A 109 -2.41 3.56 -20.75
CA GLU A 109 -1.58 4.68 -21.20
C GLU A 109 -2.29 6.02 -20.98
N GLY A 110 -1.57 6.96 -20.34
CA GLY A 110 -2.10 8.28 -20.00
C GLY A 110 -3.18 8.31 -18.92
N ALA A 111 -3.48 7.18 -18.26
CA ALA A 111 -4.53 7.12 -17.24
C ALA A 111 -4.25 8.03 -16.04
N ILE A 112 -2.98 8.10 -15.63
CA ILE A 112 -2.48 9.03 -14.62
C ILE A 112 -1.14 9.56 -15.14
N ASP A 113 -1.12 10.84 -15.51
CA ASP A 113 0.08 11.51 -16.00
C ASP A 113 0.45 12.69 -15.10
N GLY A 114 1.74 12.87 -14.86
CA GLY A 114 2.30 14.02 -14.17
C GLY A 114 3.38 14.68 -15.03
N HIS A 115 3.24 15.98 -15.29
CA HIS A 115 4.22 16.76 -16.05
C HIS A 115 4.80 17.88 -15.19
N LEU A 116 6.10 17.82 -14.91
CA LEU A 116 6.81 18.94 -14.32
C LEU A 116 7.12 19.99 -15.39
N ARG A 117 6.61 21.20 -15.20
CA ARG A 117 6.74 22.34 -16.11
C ARG A 117 7.15 23.60 -15.33
N GLU A 118 7.37 24.70 -16.05
CA GLU A 118 7.63 26.02 -15.44
C GLU A 118 6.49 26.47 -14.51
N VAL A 119 5.28 25.97 -14.73
CA VAL A 119 4.07 26.21 -13.92
C VAL A 119 3.91 25.25 -12.74
N GLY A 120 4.95 24.48 -12.39
CA GLY A 120 4.90 23.42 -11.38
C GLY A 120 4.50 22.06 -11.96
N LEU A 121 4.03 21.15 -11.09
CA LEU A 121 3.67 19.77 -11.44
C LEU A 121 2.20 19.66 -11.82
N THR A 122 1.89 19.57 -13.10
CA THR A 122 0.51 19.39 -13.60
C THR A 122 0.12 17.92 -13.65
N PHE A 123 -1.09 17.59 -13.22
CA PHE A 123 -1.62 16.23 -13.26
C PHE A 123 -2.77 16.12 -14.24
N HIS A 124 -2.82 14.98 -14.94
CA HIS A 124 -3.93 14.56 -15.76
C HIS A 124 -4.43 13.20 -15.30
N LEU A 125 -5.74 13.11 -15.12
CA LEU A 125 -6.41 11.90 -14.61
C LEU A 125 -7.52 11.53 -15.58
N LEU A 126 -7.40 10.37 -16.21
CA LEU A 126 -8.53 9.81 -16.95
C LEU A 126 -9.65 9.45 -15.98
N LYS A 127 -10.89 9.73 -16.38
CA LYS A 127 -12.08 9.43 -15.56
C LYS A 127 -12.23 7.96 -15.22
N ASP A 128 -11.68 7.07 -16.05
CA ASP A 128 -11.84 5.61 -15.92
C ASP A 128 -10.72 4.92 -15.13
N VAL A 129 -9.87 5.66 -14.40
CA VAL A 129 -8.88 5.07 -13.48
C VAL A 129 -9.51 4.04 -12.52
N PRO A 130 -10.66 4.31 -11.85
CA PRO A 130 -11.30 3.31 -10.99
C PRO A 130 -11.69 2.03 -11.73
N GLY A 131 -12.18 2.14 -12.97
CA GLY A 131 -12.57 1.00 -13.80
C GLY A 131 -11.37 0.16 -14.22
N LEU A 132 -10.26 0.81 -14.60
CA LEU A 132 -9.00 0.14 -14.94
C LEU A 132 -8.44 -0.65 -13.75
N ILE A 133 -8.42 -0.06 -12.55
CA ILE A 133 -7.97 -0.74 -11.32
C ILE A 133 -8.89 -1.94 -11.04
N SER A 134 -10.20 -1.72 -11.00
CA SER A 134 -11.21 -2.75 -10.71
C SER A 134 -11.13 -3.94 -11.66
N LYS A 135 -10.92 -3.71 -12.96
CA LYS A 135 -10.79 -4.76 -13.97
C LYS A 135 -9.58 -5.69 -13.71
N ASN A 136 -8.51 -5.18 -13.10
CA ASN A 136 -7.24 -5.88 -12.99
C ASN A 136 -6.85 -6.31 -11.56
N ILE A 137 -7.48 -5.76 -10.53
CA ILE A 137 -7.09 -5.98 -9.12
C ILE A 137 -7.13 -7.45 -8.71
N GLU A 138 -8.12 -8.20 -9.20
CA GLU A 138 -8.28 -9.62 -8.90
C GLU A 138 -7.12 -10.47 -9.44
N LYS A 139 -6.55 -10.08 -10.59
CA LYS A 139 -5.36 -10.75 -11.15
C LYS A 139 -4.14 -10.53 -10.24
N ALA A 140 -3.96 -9.31 -9.74
CA ALA A 140 -2.85 -8.99 -8.83
C ALA A 140 -2.96 -9.78 -7.52
N LEU A 141 -4.17 -9.86 -6.94
CA LEU A 141 -4.45 -10.69 -5.77
C LEU A 141 -4.14 -12.16 -6.01
N ASN A 142 -4.67 -12.72 -7.10
CA ASN A 142 -4.44 -14.12 -7.43
C ASN A 142 -2.95 -14.42 -7.59
N GLN A 143 -2.17 -13.54 -8.24
CA GLN A 143 -0.72 -13.71 -8.37
C GLN A 143 -0.01 -13.65 -7.01
N ALA A 144 -0.45 -12.78 -6.10
CA ALA A 144 0.15 -12.62 -4.78
C ALA A 144 -0.20 -13.75 -3.80
N PHE A 145 -1.46 -14.23 -3.82
CA PHE A 145 -2.01 -15.11 -2.78
C PHE A 145 -2.22 -16.57 -3.20
N SER A 146 -2.21 -16.91 -4.50
CA SER A 146 -2.26 -18.32 -4.94
C SER A 146 -1.16 -19.20 -4.31
N PRO A 147 0.10 -18.74 -4.17
CA PRO A 147 1.15 -19.50 -3.49
C PRO A 147 0.85 -19.77 -2.01
N LEU A 148 0.05 -18.90 -1.37
CA LEU A 148 -0.36 -19.04 0.02
C LEU A 148 -1.66 -19.84 0.17
N GLY A 149 -2.30 -20.24 -0.94
CA GLY A 149 -3.57 -20.95 -0.93
C GLY A 149 -4.75 -20.10 -0.44
N ILE A 150 -4.64 -18.77 -0.46
CA ILE A 150 -5.69 -17.85 -0.03
C ILE A 150 -6.46 -17.34 -1.25
N SER A 151 -7.77 -17.53 -1.22
CA SER A 151 -8.68 -17.06 -2.28
C SER A 151 -9.91 -16.30 -1.76
N ASP A 152 -10.12 -16.27 -0.44
CA ASP A 152 -11.17 -15.47 0.18
C ASP A 152 -10.63 -14.10 0.56
N TRP A 153 -10.96 -13.07 -0.23
CA TRP A 153 -10.52 -11.70 -0.02
C TRP A 153 -11.11 -11.06 1.25
N ASN A 154 -12.15 -11.65 1.84
CA ASN A 154 -12.66 -11.25 3.15
C ASN A 154 -11.93 -11.92 4.32
N SER A 155 -11.03 -12.87 4.07
CA SER A 155 -10.18 -13.49 5.11
C SER A 155 -8.88 -12.71 5.37
N ILE A 156 -8.59 -11.69 4.57
CA ILE A 156 -7.39 -10.85 4.70
C ILE A 156 -7.70 -9.43 5.18
N PHE A 157 -6.74 -8.75 5.78
CA PHE A 157 -6.81 -7.31 6.07
C PHE A 157 -6.33 -6.47 4.88
N TRP A 158 -6.80 -5.22 4.80
CA TRP A 158 -6.68 -4.40 3.59
C TRP A 158 -6.12 -3.01 3.88
N ILE A 159 -5.05 -2.67 3.15
CA ILE A 159 -4.49 -1.32 3.08
C ILE A 159 -4.47 -0.92 1.62
N ALA A 160 -5.44 -0.12 1.16
CA ALA A 160 -5.48 0.34 -0.22
C ALA A 160 -5.11 1.82 -0.28
N HIS A 161 -4.25 2.23 -1.22
CA HIS A 161 -4.00 3.65 -1.42
C HIS A 161 -5.33 4.39 -1.71
N PRO A 162 -5.69 5.42 -0.92
CA PRO A 162 -6.96 6.12 -1.03
C PRO A 162 -6.88 7.19 -2.11
N GLY A 163 -6.65 6.78 -3.36
CA GLY A 163 -6.51 7.70 -4.50
C GLY A 163 -7.76 8.57 -4.72
N GLY A 164 -8.92 8.07 -4.29
CA GLY A 164 -10.21 8.74 -4.22
C GLY A 164 -11.30 7.74 -3.86
N PRO A 165 -12.48 8.20 -3.40
CA PRO A 165 -13.54 7.31 -2.92
C PRO A 165 -14.02 6.34 -4.01
N ALA A 166 -14.10 6.80 -5.27
CA ALA A 166 -14.54 5.99 -6.40
C ALA A 166 -13.66 4.75 -6.65
N ILE A 167 -12.35 4.81 -6.35
CA ILE A 167 -11.45 3.66 -6.47
C ILE A 167 -11.82 2.61 -5.41
N LEU A 168 -12.02 3.05 -4.17
CA LEU A 168 -12.35 2.17 -3.04
C LEU A 168 -13.70 1.48 -3.28
N ASP A 169 -14.72 2.25 -3.67
CA ASP A 169 -16.06 1.73 -3.94
C ASP A 169 -16.05 0.67 -5.05
N GLN A 170 -15.28 0.91 -6.12
CA GLN A 170 -15.18 -0.04 -7.24
C GLN A 170 -14.42 -1.31 -6.87
N VAL A 171 -13.37 -1.22 -6.05
CA VAL A 171 -12.61 -2.39 -5.58
C VAL A 171 -13.47 -3.24 -4.62
N GLU A 172 -14.16 -2.61 -3.67
CA GLU A 172 -15.08 -3.29 -2.76
C GLU A 172 -16.18 -4.03 -3.53
N LEU A 173 -16.84 -3.34 -4.46
CA LEU A 173 -17.91 -3.92 -5.27
C LEU A 173 -17.41 -5.10 -6.12
N LYS A 174 -16.26 -4.93 -6.78
CA LYS A 174 -15.68 -5.93 -7.67
C LYS A 174 -15.33 -7.22 -6.96
N LEU A 175 -14.79 -7.11 -5.75
CA LEU A 175 -14.28 -8.25 -4.98
C LEU A 175 -15.30 -8.78 -3.95
N GLY A 176 -16.45 -8.11 -3.81
CA GLY A 176 -17.45 -8.45 -2.79
C GLY A 176 -16.89 -8.30 -1.38
N LEU A 177 -16.08 -7.27 -1.14
CA LEU A 177 -15.53 -7.00 0.19
C LEU A 177 -16.65 -6.52 1.12
N LYS A 178 -16.59 -6.96 2.37
CA LYS A 178 -17.40 -6.37 3.43
C LYS A 178 -16.88 -4.97 3.76
N GLU A 179 -17.78 -4.08 4.15
CA GLU A 179 -17.50 -2.65 4.37
C GLU A 179 -16.36 -2.42 5.37
N GLU A 180 -16.25 -3.27 6.40
CA GLU A 180 -15.20 -3.14 7.41
C GLU A 180 -13.78 -3.23 6.84
N LYS A 181 -13.59 -3.88 5.68
CA LYS A 181 -12.26 -4.10 5.08
C LYS A 181 -11.57 -2.81 4.68
N MET A 182 -12.31 -1.79 4.28
CA MET A 182 -11.73 -0.50 3.92
C MET A 182 -11.86 0.55 5.02
N ARG A 183 -12.29 0.18 6.24
CA ARG A 183 -12.51 1.12 7.35
C ARG A 183 -11.29 2.00 7.60
N ALA A 184 -10.11 1.41 7.78
CA ALA A 184 -8.87 2.17 8.03
C ALA A 184 -8.49 3.07 6.83
N THR A 185 -8.65 2.55 5.61
CA THR A 185 -8.39 3.30 4.37
C THR A 185 -9.30 4.52 4.23
N ARG A 186 -10.61 4.34 4.46
CA ARG A 186 -11.60 5.42 4.41
C ARG A 186 -11.41 6.42 5.54
N HIS A 187 -11.01 5.98 6.74
CA HIS A 187 -10.68 6.88 7.84
C HIS A 187 -9.53 7.82 7.46
N VAL A 188 -8.42 7.29 6.93
CA VAL A 188 -7.28 8.12 6.51
C VAL A 188 -7.67 9.08 5.40
N LEU A 189 -8.45 8.64 4.41
CA LEU A 189 -8.96 9.53 3.36
C LEU A 189 -9.82 10.67 3.93
N SER A 190 -10.66 10.36 4.92
CA SER A 190 -11.56 11.35 5.55
C SER A 190 -10.79 12.40 6.35
N GLU A 191 -9.81 11.98 7.15
CA GLU A 191 -9.09 12.88 8.06
C GLU A 191 -7.97 13.65 7.37
N TYR A 192 -7.31 13.05 6.36
CA TYR A 192 -6.08 13.58 5.79
C TYR A 192 -6.12 13.79 4.27
N GLY A 193 -7.18 13.35 3.59
CA GLY A 193 -7.23 13.36 2.13
C GLY A 193 -6.23 12.39 1.49
N ASN A 194 -5.85 12.68 0.25
CA ASN A 194 -4.84 11.93 -0.49
C ASN A 194 -3.46 12.59 -0.31
N MET A 195 -2.68 12.09 0.65
CA MET A 195 -1.26 12.44 0.88
C MET A 195 -0.30 11.62 0.00
N SER A 196 -0.69 11.25 -1.22
CA SER A 196 0.12 10.49 -2.18
C SER A 196 0.77 9.24 -1.54
N SER A 197 2.11 9.13 -1.59
CA SER A 197 2.85 7.96 -1.11
C SER A 197 2.74 7.73 0.41
N ALA A 198 2.44 8.76 1.20
CA ALA A 198 2.36 8.64 2.65
C ALA A 198 1.09 7.91 3.12
N CYS A 199 0.02 7.90 2.32
CA CYS A 199 -1.29 7.37 2.73
C CYS A 199 -1.24 5.94 3.25
N VAL A 200 -0.58 5.03 2.52
CA VAL A 200 -0.56 3.60 2.90
C VAL A 200 0.15 3.37 4.24
N LEU A 201 1.09 4.25 4.61
CA LEU A 201 1.77 4.20 5.91
C LEU A 201 0.89 4.75 7.03
N PHE A 202 0.10 5.78 6.77
CA PHE A 202 -0.93 6.26 7.70
C PHE A 202 -2.00 5.19 7.95
N ILE A 203 -2.42 4.47 6.91
CA ILE A 203 -3.43 3.41 7.03
C ILE A 203 -2.88 2.23 7.83
N LEU A 204 -1.62 1.83 7.61
CA LEU A 204 -0.93 0.84 8.43
C LEU A 204 -0.90 1.24 9.91
N ASP A 205 -0.60 2.51 10.20
CA ASP A 205 -0.55 3.03 11.56
C ASP A 205 -1.94 3.08 12.22
N GLU A 206 -2.95 3.53 11.50
CA GLU A 206 -4.35 3.52 11.95
C GLU A 206 -4.81 2.10 12.25
N MET A 207 -4.56 1.15 11.34
CA MET A 207 -4.95 -0.25 11.48
C MET A 207 -4.37 -0.88 12.75
N ARG A 208 -3.06 -0.72 13.01
CA ARG A 208 -2.44 -1.31 14.21
C ARG A 208 -2.95 -0.67 15.50
N LYS A 209 -3.24 0.64 15.48
CA LYS A 209 -3.76 1.38 16.64
C LYS A 209 -5.17 0.90 16.97
N LYS A 210 -6.06 0.86 15.98
CA LYS A 210 -7.42 0.33 16.13
C LYS A 210 -7.44 -1.12 16.55
N SER A 211 -6.57 -1.95 15.97
CA SER A 211 -6.45 -3.35 16.40
C SER A 211 -6.09 -3.48 17.88
N THR A 212 -5.25 -2.58 18.40
CA THR A 212 -4.88 -2.57 19.83
C THR A 212 -6.02 -2.03 20.70
N GLU A 213 -6.65 -0.92 20.29
CA GLU A 213 -7.77 -0.28 20.99
C GLU A 213 -8.99 -1.21 21.09
N ASP A 214 -9.31 -1.91 20.00
CA ASP A 214 -10.44 -2.83 19.89
C ASP A 214 -10.14 -4.21 20.51
N GLY A 215 -8.92 -4.44 21.00
CA GLY A 215 -8.51 -5.72 21.60
C GLY A 215 -8.45 -6.88 20.59
N ALA A 216 -8.17 -6.59 19.32
CA ALA A 216 -8.04 -7.60 18.27
C ALA A 216 -6.83 -8.52 18.53
N ALA A 217 -6.92 -9.76 18.03
CA ALA A 217 -5.88 -10.77 18.27
C ALA A 217 -4.53 -10.42 17.58
N THR A 218 -4.57 -9.73 16.45
CA THR A 218 -3.40 -9.38 15.64
C THR A 218 -3.40 -7.89 15.28
N THR A 219 -2.24 -7.36 14.90
CA THR A 219 -2.07 -5.98 14.41
C THR A 219 -2.80 -5.69 13.10
N GLY A 220 -3.29 -6.73 12.40
CA GLY A 220 -4.07 -6.66 11.18
C GLY A 220 -5.54 -6.98 11.42
N GLU A 221 -6.16 -6.32 12.40
CA GLU A 221 -7.60 -6.45 12.73
C GLU A 221 -8.04 -7.87 13.07
N GLY A 222 -7.15 -8.65 13.71
CA GLY A 222 -7.43 -10.05 14.08
C GLY A 222 -7.25 -11.05 12.95
N LEU A 223 -6.70 -10.64 11.80
CA LEU A 223 -6.42 -11.49 10.64
C LEU A 223 -4.90 -11.65 10.48
N ASP A 224 -4.46 -12.83 10.05
CA ASP A 224 -3.03 -13.14 9.90
C ASP A 224 -2.42 -12.53 8.63
N TRP A 225 -3.15 -12.59 7.52
CA TRP A 225 -2.67 -12.17 6.21
C TRP A 225 -3.36 -10.90 5.75
N GLY A 226 -2.63 -10.08 5.00
CA GLY A 226 -3.15 -8.85 4.45
C GLY A 226 -2.45 -8.40 3.19
N VAL A 227 -3.09 -7.45 2.53
CA VAL A 227 -2.58 -6.84 1.30
C VAL A 227 -2.45 -5.34 1.46
N LEU A 228 -1.35 -4.81 0.96
CA LEU A 228 -1.12 -3.39 0.79
C LEU A 228 -1.03 -3.08 -0.71
N PHE A 229 -1.89 -2.19 -1.19
CA PHE A 229 -1.96 -1.76 -2.58
C PHE A 229 -1.56 -0.30 -2.77
N GLY A 230 -0.76 -0.05 -3.79
CA GLY A 230 -0.46 1.28 -4.32
C GLY A 230 -0.95 1.43 -5.75
N PHE A 231 -1.48 2.61 -6.06
CA PHE A 231 -1.94 2.94 -7.41
C PHE A 231 -1.31 4.27 -7.84
N GLY A 232 -0.59 4.28 -8.96
CA GLY A 232 0.15 5.47 -9.42
C GLY A 232 0.29 5.58 -10.94
N PRO A 233 1.03 6.59 -11.43
CA PRO A 233 1.29 6.82 -12.85
C PRO A 233 1.75 5.56 -13.59
N GLY A 234 1.23 5.36 -14.80
CA GLY A 234 1.49 4.16 -15.59
C GLY A 234 0.31 3.69 -16.43
N LEU A 235 -0.79 3.18 -15.87
CA LEU A 235 -1.20 2.99 -14.47
C LEU A 235 -0.46 1.81 -13.81
N THR A 236 0.33 2.11 -12.78
CA THR A 236 1.10 1.11 -12.03
C THR A 236 0.32 0.67 -10.79
N VAL A 237 0.28 -0.64 -10.56
CA VAL A 237 -0.23 -1.26 -9.33
C VAL A 237 0.92 -1.93 -8.61
N GLU A 238 1.14 -1.51 -7.37
CA GLU A 238 2.06 -2.15 -6.45
C GLU A 238 1.28 -2.98 -5.43
N THR A 239 1.76 -4.19 -5.15
CA THR A 239 1.11 -5.17 -4.28
C THR A 239 2.12 -5.73 -3.30
N VAL A 240 1.87 -5.54 -2.01
CA VAL A 240 2.70 -6.11 -0.94
C VAL A 240 1.83 -7.05 -0.11
N VAL A 241 2.29 -8.29 0.06
CA VAL A 241 1.67 -9.22 0.99
C VAL A 241 2.28 -9.00 2.36
N LEU A 242 1.41 -8.80 3.34
CA LEU A 242 1.78 -8.58 4.73
C LEU A 242 1.31 -9.75 5.60
N HIS A 243 2.10 -10.07 6.61
CA HIS A 243 1.69 -10.92 7.73
C HIS A 243 1.63 -10.06 8.99
N SER A 244 0.53 -10.16 9.74
CA SER A 244 0.35 -9.45 11.00
C SER A 244 1.04 -10.19 12.15
N LEU A 245 1.13 -9.54 13.31
CA LEU A 245 1.70 -10.12 14.52
C LEU A 245 0.66 -10.06 15.65
N PRO A 246 0.75 -10.93 16.67
CA PRO A 246 -0.11 -10.83 17.84
C PRO A 246 0.00 -9.46 18.51
N THR A 247 -1.14 -8.84 18.87
CA THR A 247 -1.17 -7.54 19.57
C THR A 247 -0.56 -7.62 20.97
N SER A 248 -0.68 -8.78 21.62
CA SER A 248 -0.01 -9.12 22.87
C SER A 248 1.04 -10.19 22.60
N MET A 249 2.29 -9.77 22.39
CA MET A 249 3.41 -10.69 22.47
C MET A 249 3.69 -10.99 23.95
N PRO A 250 3.69 -12.26 24.39
CA PRO A 250 4.08 -12.58 25.75
C PRO A 250 5.51 -12.07 25.97
N ILE A 251 5.68 -11.20 26.98
CA ILE A 251 7.01 -10.78 27.44
C ILE A 251 7.71 -12.07 27.86
N ALA A 252 8.86 -12.38 27.27
CA ALA A 252 9.69 -13.47 27.74
C ALA A 252 10.07 -13.16 29.19
N THR A 253 9.42 -13.85 30.14
CA THR A 253 9.87 -13.86 31.52
C THR A 253 11.24 -14.52 31.53
N GLU A 254 12.26 -13.75 31.88
CA GLU A 254 13.57 -14.30 32.23
C GLU A 254 13.36 -15.46 33.23
N ILE A 255 13.92 -16.64 32.90
CA ILE A 255 14.04 -17.77 33.82
C ILE A 255 15.34 -17.62 34.59
#